data_AF-A0A7Y7IYU9-F1
#
_entry.id   AF-A0A7Y7IYU9-F1
#
_cell.length_a   1.000
_cell.length_b   1.000
_cell.length_c   1.000
_cell.angle_alpha   90.00
_cell.angle_beta   90.00
_cell.angle_gamma   90.00
#
_symmetry.space_group_name_H-M   'P 1'
#
loop_
_entity.id
_entity.type
_entity.pdbx_description
1 polymer ?
#
loop_
_entity_poly.entity_id
_entity_poly.type
_entity_poly.pdbx_seq_one_letter_code
_entity_poly.pdbx_strand_id
1 'polypeptide(L)'
;MTGAGTDAGLSVASLHVYPVKSLGGIAVADGWLGPCGLQDDRRWVVTDPDGTFLTQRQIPSMALVSVAWSPRPAPDGAGGLVLSRPGQGTLAVPVP
;
A
#
# COMPACT_ATOMS: atom_id res chain seq x y z
N MET A 1 46.28 -4.08 12.49
CA MET A 1 45.68 -4.80 13.63
C MET A 1 44.34 -4.13 13.93
N THR A 2 43.29 -4.44 13.17
CA THR A 2 42.30 -5.51 13.40
C THR A 2 41.51 -5.35 14.69
N GLY A 3 40.33 -4.76 14.52
CA GLY A 3 39.21 -4.82 15.43
C GLY A 3 37.93 -4.54 14.65
N ALA A 4 37.70 -5.31 13.58
CA ALA A 4 36.41 -5.33 12.90
C ALA A 4 35.42 -6.04 13.83
N GLY A 5 34.84 -5.26 14.75
CA GLY A 5 33.64 -5.68 15.46
C GLY A 5 32.49 -5.62 14.47
N THR A 6 32.12 -6.76 13.90
CA THR A 6 30.80 -6.89 13.30
C THR A 6 29.82 -6.84 14.46
N ASP A 7 29.35 -5.64 14.82
CA ASP A 7 28.01 -5.52 15.38
C ASP A 7 27.12 -6.22 14.37
N ALA A 8 26.50 -7.34 14.74
CA ALA A 8 25.54 -8.01 13.88
C ALA A 8 24.29 -7.12 13.82
N GLY A 9 24.41 -6.01 13.09
CA GLY A 9 23.43 -4.95 13.01
C GLY A 9 22.15 -5.47 12.36
N LEU A 10 21.03 -5.17 12.99
CA LEU A 10 19.72 -5.42 12.40
C LEU A 10 19.57 -4.60 11.11
N SER A 11 19.12 -5.24 10.04
CA SER A 11 18.79 -4.59 8.77
C SER A 11 17.33 -4.79 8.42
N VAL A 12 16.77 -3.83 7.70
CA VAL A 12 15.40 -3.95 7.15
C VAL A 12 15.44 -4.94 5.99
N ALA A 13 14.77 -6.09 6.14
CA ALA A 13 14.71 -7.10 5.09
C ALA A 13 13.79 -6.71 3.93
N SER A 14 12.71 -5.98 4.20
CA SER A 14 11.79 -5.45 3.20
C SER A 14 10.93 -4.34 3.77
N LEU A 15 10.45 -3.44 2.90
CA LEU A 15 9.53 -2.37 3.25
C LEU A 15 8.29 -2.47 2.36
N HIS A 16 7.11 -2.30 2.97
CA HIS A 16 5.83 -2.44 2.30
C HIS A 16 4.90 -1.30 2.72
N VAL A 17 4.24 -0.69 1.74
CA VAL A 17 3.16 0.28 1.94
C VAL A 17 1.83 -0.43 1.68
N TYR A 18 0.81 -0.20 2.50
CA TYR A 18 -0.54 -0.72 2.26
C TYR A 18 -1.50 0.45 2.05
N PRO A 19 -1.61 0.99 0.83
CA PRO A 19 -2.34 2.25 0.61
C PRO A 19 -3.81 2.14 0.96
N VAL A 20 -4.42 0.97 0.70
CA VAL A 20 -5.80 0.66 1.07
C VAL A 20 -5.81 -0.32 2.23
N LYS A 21 -6.56 0.02 3.30
CA LYS A 21 -6.80 -0.89 4.41
C LYS A 21 -7.32 -2.24 3.90
N SER A 22 -6.71 -3.32 4.38
CA SER A 22 -7.16 -4.70 4.11
C SER A 22 -7.05 -5.17 2.65
N LEU A 23 -6.27 -4.49 1.80
CA LEU A 23 -5.90 -5.00 0.46
C LEU A 23 -4.41 -5.38 0.38
N GLY A 24 -3.92 -5.70 -0.81
CA GLY A 24 -2.51 -6.00 -1.07
C GLY A 24 -1.58 -4.82 -0.82
N GLY A 25 -0.37 -5.12 -0.34
CA GLY A 25 0.71 -4.14 -0.14
C GLY A 25 1.57 -3.96 -1.38
N ILE A 26 2.28 -2.84 -1.43
CA ILE A 26 3.26 -2.47 -2.45
C ILE A 26 4.64 -2.51 -1.81
N ALA A 27 5.52 -3.35 -2.33
CA ALA A 27 6.92 -3.36 -1.92
C ALA A 27 7.63 -2.08 -2.39
N VAL A 28 8.41 -1.46 -1.51
CA VAL A 28 9.17 -0.23 -1.79
C VAL A 28 10.62 -0.40 -1.34
N ALA A 29 11.55 0.30 -2.00
CA ALA A 29 12.97 0.26 -1.65
C ALA A 29 13.29 1.16 -0.45
N ASP A 30 12.56 2.26 -0.32
CA ASP A 30 12.70 3.28 0.71
C ASP A 30 11.34 3.97 0.91
N GLY A 31 11.27 4.85 1.90
CA GLY A 31 10.10 5.71 2.06
C GLY A 31 10.26 6.72 3.18
N TRP A 32 9.44 7.77 3.13
CA TRP A 32 9.45 8.84 4.11
C TRP A 32 8.64 8.47 5.34
N LEU A 33 9.23 8.59 6.53
CA LEU A 33 8.54 8.35 7.79
C LEU A 33 8.06 9.68 8.39
N GLY A 34 6.74 9.84 8.48
CA GLY A 34 6.10 10.98 9.14
C GLY A 34 5.49 10.61 10.49
N PRO A 35 4.85 11.57 11.19
CA PRO A 35 4.17 11.33 12.46
C PRO A 35 3.06 10.27 12.38
N CYS A 36 2.45 10.09 11.20
CA CYS A 36 1.40 9.10 10.95
C CYS A 36 1.94 7.76 10.42
N GLY A 37 3.25 7.54 10.45
CA GLY A 37 3.90 6.36 9.88
C GLY A 37 4.46 6.61 8.48
N LEU A 38 4.67 5.51 7.74
CA LEU A 38 5.23 5.53 6.41
C LEU A 38 4.31 6.31 5.47
N GLN A 39 4.88 7.16 4.62
CA GLN A 39 4.12 7.91 3.63
C GLN A 39 3.23 6.97 2.81
N ASP A 40 2.03 7.44 2.53
CA ASP A 40 1.02 6.73 1.73
C ASP A 40 0.45 5.43 2.33
N ASP A 41 0.87 5.04 3.54
CA ASP A 41 0.28 3.89 4.24
C ASP A 41 -1.15 4.20 4.74
N ARG A 42 -2.08 3.29 4.45
CA ARG A 42 -3.48 3.28 4.90
C ARG A 42 -4.24 4.60 4.68
N ARG A 43 -4.02 5.24 3.54
CA ARG A 43 -4.72 6.48 3.14
C ARG A 43 -6.15 6.24 2.64
N TRP A 44 -6.48 5.01 2.27
CA TRP A 44 -7.81 4.62 1.80
C TRP A 44 -8.43 3.51 2.65
N VAL A 45 -9.76 3.47 2.65
CA VAL A 45 -10.57 2.40 3.24
C VAL A 45 -11.74 2.08 2.31
N VAL A 46 -12.08 0.80 2.19
CA VAL A 46 -13.29 0.38 1.50
C VAL A 46 -14.44 0.40 2.50
N THR A 47 -15.55 1.03 2.13
CA THR A 47 -16.78 1.03 2.91
C THR A 47 -17.90 0.37 2.12
N ASP A 48 -18.94 -0.08 2.84
CA ASP A 48 -20.25 -0.24 2.23
C ASP A 48 -20.89 1.13 1.92
N PRO A 49 -22.06 1.16 1.25
CA PRO A 49 -22.76 2.42 0.96
C PRO A 49 -23.18 3.22 2.20
N ASP A 50 -23.31 2.58 3.36
CA ASP A 50 -23.68 3.23 4.62
C ASP A 50 -22.46 3.83 5.35
N GLY A 51 -21.25 3.64 4.81
CA GLY A 51 -20.00 4.15 5.36
C GLY A 51 -19.33 3.23 6.37
N THR A 52 -19.86 2.02 6.59
CA THR A 52 -19.22 1.03 7.45
C THR A 52 -17.98 0.48 6.76
N PHE A 53 -16.82 0.55 7.43
CA PHE A 53 -15.59 0.02 6.87
C PHE A 53 -15.64 -1.51 6.75
N LEU A 54 -15.14 -2.00 5.61
CA LEU A 54 -14.96 -3.42 5.35
C LEU A 54 -13.54 -3.85 5.72
N THR A 55 -13.40 -5.07 6.22
CA THR A 55 -12.10 -5.64 6.60
C THR A 55 -11.89 -7.05 6.06
N GLN A 56 -10.63 -7.45 5.93
CA GLN A 56 -10.24 -8.83 5.59
C GLN A 56 -10.80 -9.89 6.55
N ARG A 57 -11.04 -9.54 7.83
CA ARG A 57 -11.61 -10.49 8.80
C ARG A 57 -13.08 -10.79 8.50
N GLN A 58 -13.81 -9.81 7.95
CA GLN A 58 -15.19 -9.97 7.51
C GLN A 58 -15.26 -10.58 6.11
N ILE A 59 -14.34 -10.17 5.22
CA ILE A 59 -14.33 -10.55 3.80
C ILE A 59 -12.90 -11.00 3.43
N PRO A 60 -12.54 -12.28 3.64
CA PRO A 60 -11.20 -12.78 3.38
C PRO A 60 -10.71 -12.60 1.94
N SER A 61 -11.64 -12.59 0.97
CA SER A 61 -11.33 -12.38 -0.46
C SER A 61 -10.77 -10.99 -0.78
N MET A 62 -10.88 -10.01 0.13
CA MET A 62 -10.21 -8.72 -0.01
C MET A 62 -8.68 -8.86 -0.13
N ALA A 63 -8.09 -9.91 0.45
CA ALA A 63 -6.66 -10.19 0.32
C ALA A 63 -6.22 -10.52 -1.12
N LEU A 64 -7.16 -10.87 -2.01
CA LEU A 64 -6.88 -11.18 -3.41
C LEU A 64 -6.84 -9.93 -4.32
N VAL A 65 -7.09 -8.74 -3.76
CA VAL A 65 -7.04 -7.49 -4.51
C VAL A 65 -5.65 -6.91 -4.40
N SER A 66 -4.94 -6.87 -5.53
CA SER A 66 -3.66 -6.20 -5.69
C SER A 66 -3.84 -4.70 -5.85
N VAL A 67 -2.90 -3.93 -5.31
CA VAL A 67 -2.87 -2.47 -5.37
C VAL A 67 -1.59 -2.04 -6.06
N ALA A 68 -1.69 -1.09 -6.98
CA ALA A 68 -0.56 -0.45 -7.62
C ALA A 68 -0.81 1.06 -7.74
N TRP A 69 0.25 1.86 -7.80
CA TRP A 69 0.13 3.28 -8.14
C TRP A 69 -0.29 3.42 -9.60
N SER A 70 -1.25 4.32 -9.86
CA SER A 70 -1.61 4.66 -11.22
C SER A 70 -0.39 5.27 -11.92
N PRO A 71 -0.01 4.80 -13.12
CA PRO A 71 0.99 5.48 -13.92
C PRO A 71 0.49 6.89 -14.24
N ARG A 72 1.25 7.92 -13.86
CA ARG A 72 0.90 9.33 -14.12
C ARG A 72 0.83 9.55 -15.64
N PRO A 73 -0.35 9.91 -16.19
CA PRO A 73 -0.52 11.28 -16.68
C PRO A 73 -2.00 11.73 -16.67
N ALA A 74 -2.55 12.10 -15.51
CA ALA A 74 -3.80 12.87 -15.53
C ALA A 74 -3.49 14.33 -15.96
N PRO A 75 -4.31 15.01 -16.79
CA PRO A 75 -4.08 16.38 -17.24
C PRO A 75 -3.94 17.41 -16.09
N ASP A 76 -4.50 17.08 -14.94
CA ASP A 76 -4.45 17.83 -13.68
C ASP A 76 -3.25 17.45 -12.78
N GLY A 77 -2.47 16.45 -13.16
CA GLY A 77 -1.35 15.92 -12.39
C GLY A 77 -1.74 15.10 -11.17
N ALA A 78 -3.01 14.78 -10.97
CA ALA A 78 -3.50 14.00 -9.85
C ALA A 78 -3.10 12.52 -9.99
N GLY A 79 -2.57 11.93 -8.92
CA GLY A 79 -2.20 10.51 -8.85
C GLY A 79 -3.41 9.60 -8.63
N GLY A 80 -3.17 8.35 -8.22
CA GLY A 80 -4.24 7.44 -7.81
C GLY A 80 -3.77 6.00 -7.65
N LEU A 81 -4.72 5.08 -7.52
CA LEU A 81 -4.49 3.63 -7.54
C LEU A 81 -5.03 2.97 -8.78
N VAL A 82 -4.43 1.84 -9.09
CA VAL A 82 -5.04 0.78 -9.86
C VAL A 82 -5.22 -0.42 -8.94
N LEU A 83 -6.47 -0.82 -8.74
CA LEU A 83 -6.86 -2.05 -8.06
C LEU A 83 -7.02 -3.15 -9.10
N SER A 84 -6.58 -4.36 -8.80
CA SER A 84 -6.79 -5.50 -9.69
C SER A 84 -7.06 -6.78 -8.93
N ARG A 85 -7.86 -7.67 -9.53
CA ARG A 85 -8.11 -9.01 -9.00
C ARG A 85 -8.11 -10.03 -10.14
N PRO A 86 -7.44 -11.18 -9.99
CA PRO A 86 -7.43 -12.22 -11.00
C PRO A 86 -8.86 -12.61 -11.43
N GLY A 87 -9.10 -12.59 -12.75
CA GLY A 87 -10.41 -12.91 -13.33
C GLY A 87 -11.47 -11.82 -13.28
N GLN A 88 -11.20 -10.65 -12.67
CA GLN A 88 -12.18 -9.54 -12.58
C GLN A 88 -11.73 -8.22 -13.25
N GLY A 89 -10.48 -8.13 -13.69
CA GLY A 89 -9.94 -6.95 -14.37
C GLY A 89 -9.34 -5.91 -13.42
N THR A 90 -9.25 -4.67 -13.89
CA THR A 90 -8.63 -3.54 -13.18
C THR A 90 -9.61 -2.40 -12.96
N LEU A 91 -9.42 -1.65 -11.87
CA LEU A 91 -10.20 -0.47 -11.52
C LEU A 91 -9.24 0.67 -11.17
N ALA A 92 -9.33 1.79 -11.88
CA ALA A 92 -8.59 3.01 -11.55
C ALA A 92 -9.38 3.82 -10.51
N VAL A 93 -8.69 4.27 -9.46
CA VAL A 93 -9.24 5.09 -8.37
C VAL A 93 -8.39 6.36 -8.27
N PRO A 94 -8.92 7.55 -8.62
CA PRO A 94 -8.15 8.78 -8.49
C PRO A 94 -7.85 9.10 -7.02
N VAL A 95 -6.85 9.95 -6.77
CA VAL A 95 -6.71 10.56 -5.44
C VAL A 95 -7.97 11.37 -5.09
N PRO A 96 -8.37 11.41 -3.80
CA PRO A 96 -9.48 12.24 -3.35
C PRO A 96 -9.27 13.74 -3.62
#